data_AF-A0A2A7B2X4-F1
#
_entry.id   AF-A0A2A7B2X4-F1
#
_cell.length_a   1.000
_cell.length_b   1.000
_cell.length_c   1.000
_cell.angle_alpha   90.00
_cell.angle_beta   90.00
_cell.angle_gamma   90.00
#
_symmetry.space_group_name_H-M   'P 1'
#
loop_
_entity.id
_entity.type
_entity.pdbx_description
1 polymer ?
#
loop_
_entity_poly.entity_id
_entity_poly.type
_entity_poly.pdbx_seq_one_letter_code
_entity_poly.pdbx_strand_id
1 'polypeptide(L)'
;MKQYKVGFLCGFFDPLHDGHIDIMQQAKEMCERLIVAVGTDDFMMQRKHHGTILSYEQRAEIVSAIRYVDQVVPEIDLDKVKAYHQYHFDLMIAGADHLSEPIYQEAKKNWKN
;
A
#
# COMPACT_ATOMS: atom_id res chain seq x y z
N MET A 1 -7.77 19.76 -10.13
CA MET A 1 -6.49 19.12 -9.75
C MET A 1 -6.68 18.49 -8.39
N LYS A 2 -6.10 17.30 -8.17
CA LYS A 2 -6.13 16.66 -6.85
C LYS A 2 -5.04 17.25 -5.95
N GLN A 3 -5.13 17.00 -4.65
CA GLN A 3 -4.21 17.57 -3.67
C GLN A 3 -2.78 17.01 -3.81
N TYR A 4 -2.67 15.72 -4.16
CA TYR A 4 -1.39 15.01 -4.28
C TYR A 4 -1.18 14.48 -5.70
N LYS A 5 0.07 14.41 -6.17
CA LYS A 5 0.35 13.83 -7.49
C LYS A 5 0.37 12.31 -7.42
N VAL A 6 1.13 11.77 -6.47
CA VAL A 6 1.28 10.32 -6.31
C VAL A 6 0.88 9.89 -4.90
N GLY A 7 -0.13 9.01 -4.81
CA GLY A 7 -0.53 8.30 -3.61
C GLY A 7 0.06 6.89 -3.58
N PHE A 8 0.37 6.41 -2.37
CA PHE A 8 0.96 5.10 -2.13
C PHE A 8 0.21 4.37 -1.02
N LEU A 9 -0.38 3.22 -1.37
CA LEU A 9 -1.11 2.35 -0.44
C LEU A 9 -0.41 0.98 -0.40
N CYS A 10 -0.23 0.41 0.79
CA CYS A 10 0.39 -0.91 0.95
C CYS A 10 -0.60 -1.89 1.57
N GLY A 11 -0.52 -3.18 1.22
CA GLY A 11 -1.31 -4.22 1.86
C GLY A 11 -1.05 -5.61 1.30
N PHE A 12 -1.43 -6.64 2.06
CA PHE A 12 -1.42 -8.03 1.58
C PHE A 12 -2.67 -8.37 0.76
N PHE A 13 -3.80 -7.72 1.05
CA PHE A 13 -5.07 -7.87 0.33
C PHE A 13 -5.56 -9.32 0.25
N ASP A 14 -5.43 -10.06 1.35
CA ASP A 14 -5.73 -11.49 1.40
C ASP A 14 -6.42 -11.91 2.72
N PRO A 15 -7.73 -12.24 2.69
CA PRO A 15 -8.62 -12.12 1.53
C PRO A 15 -8.89 -10.65 1.17
N LEU A 16 -9.10 -10.38 -0.13
CA LEU A 16 -9.61 -9.10 -0.59
C LEU A 16 -11.11 -8.97 -0.21
N HIS A 17 -11.52 -7.81 0.30
CA HIS A 17 -12.91 -7.48 0.57
C HIS A 17 -13.18 -6.01 0.23
N ASP A 18 -14.44 -5.59 0.34
CA ASP A 18 -14.94 -4.25 0.03
C ASP A 18 -14.19 -3.10 0.72
N GLY A 19 -13.84 -3.23 2.00
CA GLY A 19 -13.06 -2.23 2.72
C GLY A 19 -11.70 -1.90 2.06
N HIS A 20 -11.05 -2.88 1.40
CA HIS A 20 -9.84 -2.61 0.61
C HIS A 20 -10.15 -1.78 -0.65
N ILE A 21 -11.30 -2.00 -1.28
CA ILE A 21 -11.74 -1.24 -2.45
C ILE A 21 -12.09 0.19 -2.03
N ASP A 22 -12.75 0.36 -0.89
CA ASP A 22 -13.14 1.67 -0.35
C ASP A 22 -11.93 2.54 -0.03
N ILE A 23 -10.87 1.97 0.59
CA ILE A 23 -9.65 2.74 0.86
C ILE A 23 -8.89 3.08 -0.43
N MET A 24 -8.89 2.19 -1.44
CA MET A 24 -8.32 2.49 -2.76
C MET A 24 -9.09 3.61 -3.47
N GLN A 25 -10.43 3.62 -3.35
CA GLN A 25 -11.26 4.70 -3.87
C GLN A 25 -10.92 6.04 -3.23
N GLN A 26 -10.91 6.10 -1.89
CA GLN A 26 -10.59 7.31 -1.13
C GLN A 26 -9.17 7.79 -1.44
N ALA A 27 -8.20 6.87 -1.49
CA ALA A 27 -6.83 7.18 -1.87
C ALA A 27 -6.76 7.80 -3.27
N LYS A 28 -7.47 7.20 -4.24
CA LYS A 28 -7.53 7.73 -5.60
C LYS A 28 -8.19 9.10 -5.62
N GLU A 29 -9.21 9.40 -4.84
CA GLU A 29 -9.82 10.74 -4.80
C GLU A 29 -8.82 11.83 -4.37
N MET A 30 -7.84 11.49 -3.54
CA MET A 30 -6.81 12.41 -3.04
C MET A 30 -5.62 12.60 -3.98
N CYS A 31 -5.32 11.64 -4.87
CA CYS A 31 -4.12 11.65 -5.72
C CYS A 31 -4.38 11.46 -7.22
N GLU A 32 -3.54 12.07 -8.05
CA GLU A 32 -3.63 11.92 -9.51
C GLU A 32 -3.33 10.48 -9.95
N ARG A 33 -2.29 9.87 -9.36
CA ARG A 33 -1.86 8.48 -9.57
C ARG A 33 -1.77 7.73 -8.23
N LEU A 34 -2.41 6.58 -8.15
CA LEU A 34 -2.37 5.65 -7.02
C LEU A 34 -1.50 4.44 -7.38
N ILE A 35 -0.41 4.29 -6.64
CA ILE A 35 0.43 3.08 -6.65
C ILE A 35 -0.01 2.22 -5.46
N VAL A 36 -0.33 0.96 -5.72
CA VAL A 36 -0.62 -0.02 -4.66
C VAL A 36 0.51 -1.02 -4.57
N ALA A 37 1.16 -1.06 -3.41
CA ALA A 37 2.17 -2.05 -3.11
C ALA A 37 1.53 -3.29 -2.50
N VAL A 38 1.66 -4.44 -3.17
CA VAL A 38 1.12 -5.72 -2.73
C VAL A 38 2.23 -6.53 -2.07
N GLY A 39 2.03 -6.90 -0.81
CA GLY A 39 3.00 -7.70 -0.05
C GLY A 39 3.27 -9.05 -0.72
N THR A 40 4.54 -9.42 -0.90
CA THR A 40 4.91 -10.75 -1.43
C THR A 40 4.60 -11.86 -0.44
N ASP A 41 4.51 -13.10 -0.92
CA ASP A 41 4.25 -14.26 -0.07
C ASP A 41 5.38 -14.47 0.96
N ASP A 42 6.63 -14.27 0.53
CA ASP A 42 7.80 -14.29 1.41
C ASP A 42 7.71 -13.21 2.49
N PHE A 43 7.30 -12.00 2.13
CA PHE A 43 7.16 -10.91 3.10
C PHE A 43 6.03 -11.18 4.09
N MET A 44 4.91 -11.76 3.65
CA MET A 44 3.82 -12.18 4.53
C MET A 44 4.31 -13.21 5.56
N MET A 45 5.06 -14.22 5.10
CA MET A 45 5.63 -15.24 5.97
C MET A 45 6.62 -14.65 6.98
N GLN A 46 7.50 -13.76 6.52
CA GLN A 46 8.49 -13.09 7.39
C GLN A 46 7.83 -12.18 8.43
N ARG A 47 6.81 -11.42 8.04
CA ARG A 47 6.20 -10.38 8.91
C ARG A 47 5.08 -10.91 9.80
N LYS A 48 4.24 -11.80 9.28
CA LYS A 48 3.01 -12.26 9.93
C LYS A 48 3.04 -13.74 10.29
N HIS A 49 4.08 -14.48 9.89
CA HIS A 49 4.21 -15.92 10.13
C HIS A 49 2.99 -16.72 9.65
N HIS A 50 2.41 -16.25 8.55
CA HIS A 50 1.21 -16.81 7.95
C HIS A 50 1.38 -16.87 6.43
N GLY A 51 0.73 -17.86 5.81
CA GLY A 51 0.68 -17.97 4.35
C GLY A 51 -0.41 -17.08 3.74
N THR A 52 -0.46 -17.06 2.42
CA THR A 52 -1.52 -16.42 1.65
C THR A 52 -2.43 -17.50 1.04
N ILE A 53 -3.71 -17.19 0.89
CA ILE A 53 -4.69 -17.99 0.15
C ILE A 53 -4.38 -17.90 -1.35
N LEU A 54 -4.03 -16.70 -1.82
CA LEU A 54 -3.66 -16.42 -3.20
C LEU A 54 -2.18 -16.02 -3.29
N SER A 55 -1.50 -16.53 -4.31
CA SER A 55 -0.12 -16.11 -4.62
C SER A 55 -0.01 -14.59 -4.82
N TYR A 56 1.19 -14.05 -4.63
CA TYR A 56 1.48 -12.66 -4.95
C TYR A 56 1.01 -12.28 -6.36
N GLU A 57 1.28 -13.10 -7.37
CA GLU A 57 0.91 -12.83 -8.76
C GLU A 57 -0.62 -12.73 -8.93
N GLN A 58 -1.38 -13.63 -8.31
CA GLN A 58 -2.85 -13.60 -8.33
C GLN A 58 -3.39 -12.35 -7.66
N ARG A 59 -2.86 -11.99 -6.48
CA ARG A 59 -3.29 -10.79 -5.75
C ARG A 59 -2.92 -9.52 -6.52
N ALA A 60 -1.73 -9.46 -7.10
CA ALA A 60 -1.28 -8.34 -7.91
C ALA A 60 -2.17 -8.14 -9.15
N GLU A 61 -2.51 -9.22 -9.85
CA GLU A 61 -3.42 -9.18 -11.00
C GLU A 61 -4.80 -8.64 -10.59
N ILE A 62 -5.41 -9.19 -9.53
CA ILE A 62 -6.72 -8.76 -9.02
C ILE A 62 -6.68 -7.28 -8.63
N VAL A 63 -5.68 -6.85 -7.87
CA VAL A 63 -5.54 -5.46 -7.43
C VAL A 63 -5.32 -4.53 -8.62
N SER A 64 -4.56 -4.94 -9.64
CA SER A 64 -4.33 -4.13 -10.84
C SER A 64 -5.60 -3.91 -11.67
N ALA A 65 -6.55 -4.84 -11.60
CA ALA A 65 -7.85 -4.72 -12.27
C ALA A 65 -8.83 -3.79 -11.53
N ILE A 66 -8.53 -3.38 -10.30
CA ILE A 66 -9.36 -2.44 -9.55
C ILE A 66 -9.23 -1.06 -10.18
N ARG A 67 -10.36 -0.51 -10.64
CA ARG A 67 -10.44 0.75 -11.41
C ARG A 67 -9.75 1.98 -10.81
N TYR A 68 -9.46 1.96 -9.51
CA TYR A 68 -8.85 3.06 -8.77
C TYR A 68 -7.32 2.99 -8.75
N VAL A 69 -6.76 1.83 -9.08
CA VAL A 69 -5.33 1.53 -9.04
C VAL A 69 -4.71 1.83 -10.40
N ASP A 70 -3.66 2.65 -10.43
CA ASP A 70 -2.95 2.96 -11.68
C ASP A 70 -1.71 2.08 -11.87
N GLN A 71 -1.14 1.57 -10.77
CA GLN A 71 0.04 0.70 -10.80
C GLN A 71 0.07 -0.20 -9.58
N VAL A 72 0.41 -1.47 -9.79
CA VAL A 72 0.77 -2.41 -8.73
C VAL A 72 2.28 -2.60 -8.69
N VAL A 73 2.85 -2.68 -7.49
CA VAL A 73 4.27 -2.98 -7.25
C VAL A 73 4.42 -3.99 -6.12
N PRO A 74 5.51 -4.78 -6.07
CA PRO A 74 5.77 -5.66 -4.93
C PRO A 74 6.17 -4.86 -3.69
N GLU A 75 5.64 -5.24 -2.53
CA GLU A 75 6.14 -4.85 -1.21
C GLU A 75 6.89 -6.04 -0.60
N ILE A 76 8.19 -5.87 -0.34
CA ILE A 76 9.07 -6.93 0.16
C ILE A 76 9.57 -6.68 1.59
N ASP A 77 9.39 -5.46 2.10
CA ASP A 77 9.87 -5.04 3.41
C ASP A 77 9.03 -3.86 3.96
N LEU A 78 9.35 -3.42 5.18
CA LEU A 78 8.71 -2.31 5.88
C LEU A 78 9.34 -0.94 5.59
N ASP A 79 10.38 -0.87 4.76
CA ASP A 79 11.18 0.34 4.58
C ASP A 79 10.45 1.39 3.72
N LYS A 80 9.69 2.26 4.39
CA LYS A 80 8.91 3.31 3.73
C LYS A 80 9.76 4.44 3.19
N VAL A 81 10.97 4.64 3.73
CA VAL A 81 11.91 5.65 3.24
C VAL A 81 12.48 5.20 1.89
N LYS A 82 12.91 3.94 1.79
CA LYS A 82 13.31 3.33 0.52
C LYS A 82 12.18 3.34 -0.50
N ALA A 83 10.97 2.97 -0.10
CA ALA A 83 9.80 3.04 -0.98
C ALA A 83 9.54 4.47 -1.47
N TYR A 84 9.67 5.48 -0.61
CA TYR A 84 9.55 6.88 -0.99
C TYR A 84 10.61 7.29 -2.02
N HIS A 85 11.88 6.94 -1.80
CA HIS A 85 12.94 7.22 -2.77
C HIS A 85 12.77 6.50 -4.09
N GLN A 86 12.12 5.33 -4.10
CA GLN A 86 11.90 4.55 -5.31
C GLN A 86 10.68 5.04 -6.12
N TYR A 87 9.58 5.38 -5.43
CA TYR A 87 8.30 5.67 -6.09
C TYR A 87 7.90 7.15 -6.04
N HIS A 88 8.62 7.98 -5.28
CA HIS A 88 8.41 9.43 -5.17
C HIS A 88 6.95 9.82 -4.90
N PHE A 89 6.31 9.14 -3.95
CA PHE A 89 4.94 9.46 -3.55
C PHE A 89 4.87 10.68 -2.61
N ASP A 90 3.83 11.49 -2.77
CA ASP A 90 3.58 12.67 -1.93
C ASP A 90 2.59 12.38 -0.78
N LEU A 91 1.84 11.28 -0.90
CA LEU A 91 0.84 10.82 0.07
C LEU A 91 1.02 9.33 0.33
N MET A 92 1.21 8.96 1.60
CA MET A 92 1.07 7.57 2.04
C MET A 92 -0.30 7.36 2.68
N ILE A 93 -1.04 6.36 2.20
CA ILE A 93 -2.33 5.96 2.72
C ILE A 93 -2.16 4.68 3.53
N ALA A 94 -2.79 4.64 4.70
CA ALA A 94 -2.81 3.47 5.56
C ALA A 94 -4.19 3.31 6.19
N GLY A 95 -4.66 2.06 6.31
CA GLY A 95 -5.84 1.73 7.08
C GLY A 95 -5.69 2.13 8.55
N ALA A 96 -6.81 2.39 9.23
CA ALA A 96 -6.83 2.85 10.62
C ALA A 96 -6.09 1.90 11.57
N ASP A 97 -6.10 0.60 11.28
CA ASP A 97 -5.45 -0.44 12.07
C ASP A 97 -3.93 -0.31 12.12
N HIS A 98 -3.34 0.40 11.16
CA HIS A 98 -1.91 0.65 11.10
C HIS A 98 -1.47 1.90 11.87
N LEU A 99 -2.41 2.74 12.33
CA LEU A 99 -2.08 3.98 13.03
C LEU A 99 -1.34 3.74 14.35
N SER A 100 -1.51 2.57 14.97
CA SER A 100 -0.81 2.20 16.21
C SER A 100 0.58 1.59 15.97
N GLU A 101 0.93 1.23 14.73
CA GLU A 101 2.20 0.58 14.44
C GLU A 101 3.37 1.58 14.52
N PRO A 102 4.49 1.23 15.20
CA PRO A 102 5.63 2.13 15.40
C PRO A 102 6.18 2.72 14.11
N ILE A 103 6.20 1.94 13.02
CA ILE A 103 6.70 2.37 11.71
C ILE A 103 5.95 3.60 11.16
N TYR A 104 4.62 3.66 11.32
CA TYR A 104 3.82 4.80 10.87
C TYR A 104 3.95 6.01 11.80
N GLN A 105 4.16 5.76 13.09
CA GLN A 105 4.41 6.84 14.06
C GLN A 105 5.79 7.48 13.85
N GLU A 106 6.81 6.69 13.55
CA GLU A 106 8.15 7.17 13.20
C GLU A 106 8.15 7.91 11.86
N ALA A 107 7.50 7.36 10.84
CA ALA A 107 7.35 8.03 9.55
C ALA A 107 6.70 9.41 9.69
N LYS A 108 5.62 9.53 10.49
CA LYS A 108 4.98 10.83 10.77
C LYS A 108 5.91 11.86 11.42
N LYS A 109 6.84 11.42 12.30
CA LYS A 109 7.81 12.31 12.93
C LYS A 109 8.86 12.80 11.94
N ASN A 110 9.30 11.93 11.03
CA ASN A 110 10.40 12.20 10.11
C ASN A 110 9.97 12.91 8.81
N TRP A 111 8.68 12.89 8.45
CA TRP A 111 8.14 13.49 7.22
C TRP A 111 8.13 15.04 7.21
N LYS A 112 8.54 15.71 8.29
CA LYS A 112 8.50 17.19 8.41
C LYS A 112 9.84 17.91 8.19
N ASN A 113 10.83 17.24 7.60
CA ASN A 113 12.09 17.87 7.18
C ASN A 113 12.15 18.03 5.67
#